data_AF-A0A965PNR6-F1
#
_entry.id   AF-A0A965PNR6-F1
#
_cell.length_a   1.000
_cell.length_b   1.000
_cell.length_c   1.000
_cell.angle_alpha   90.00
_cell.angle_beta   90.00
_cell.angle_gamma   90.00
#
_symmetry.space_group_name_H-M   'P 1'
#
loop_
_entity.id
_entity.type
_entity.pdbx_description
1 polymer ?
#
loop_
_entity_poly.entity_id
_entity_poly.type
_entity_poly.pdbx_seq_one_letter_code
_entity_poly.pdbx_strand_id
1 'polypeptide(L)'
;MATPVQLKRNGTPGASAPSSLLHGELAINYADGVLYYKDGSNVIKSFALRDEVVEYQATSNFPATGSTSMLYLATDASRAYRWTGSEYVEVGPTSLSGGSSGGSSAGSRALTFLLR
;
A
#
# COMPACT_ATOMS: atom_id res chain seq x y z
N MET A 1 22.36 -10.85 27.82
CA MET A 1 22.33 -9.40 28.08
C MET A 1 21.34 -8.80 27.10
N ALA A 2 20.39 -7.98 27.52
CA ALA A 2 19.43 -7.37 26.60
C ALA A 2 20.01 -6.06 26.06
N THR A 3 20.03 -5.89 24.73
CA THR A 3 20.35 -4.62 24.09
C THR A 3 19.08 -3.78 23.98
N PRO A 4 19.08 -2.51 24.43
CA PRO A 4 17.92 -1.64 24.26
C PRO A 4 17.69 -1.38 22.77
N VAL A 5 16.45 -1.54 22.31
CA VAL A 5 16.03 -1.22 20.95
C VAL A 5 15.52 0.22 20.91
N GLN A 6 15.99 1.00 19.95
CA GLN A 6 15.49 2.36 19.71
C GLN A 6 14.34 2.36 18.71
N LEU A 7 13.35 3.22 18.96
CA LEU A 7 12.32 3.57 17.99
C LEU A 7 12.58 4.99 17.48
N LYS A 8 12.88 5.09 16.18
CA LYS A 8 13.16 6.37 15.51
C LYS A 8 11.88 6.88 14.84
N ARG A 9 11.72 8.19 14.73
CA ARG A 9 10.57 8.81 14.03
C ARG A 9 11.01 9.91 13.08
N ASN A 10 10.36 10.01 11.93
CA ASN A 10 10.55 11.04 10.93
C ASN A 10 9.20 11.54 10.40
N GLY A 11 9.09 12.85 10.21
CA GLY A 11 7.88 13.52 9.69
C GLY A 11 8.06 14.15 8.33
N THR A 12 9.20 13.96 7.68
CA THR A 12 9.45 14.50 6.34
C THR A 12 8.79 13.60 5.28
N PRO A 13 7.84 14.12 4.48
CA PRO A 13 7.23 13.36 3.39
C PRO A 13 8.27 12.91 2.36
N GLY A 14 8.12 11.70 1.83
CA GLY A 14 9.04 11.11 0.84
C GLY A 14 10.43 10.77 1.37
N ALA A 15 10.66 10.86 2.69
CA ALA A 15 11.97 10.55 3.25
C ALA A 15 12.28 9.05 3.14
N SER A 16 13.48 8.76 2.62
CA SER A 16 14.01 7.41 2.50
C SER A 16 14.23 6.75 3.86
N ALA A 17 14.37 5.42 3.84
CA ALA A 17 14.72 4.64 5.03
C ALA A 17 16.00 5.17 5.70
N PRO A 18 16.05 5.32 7.04
CA PRO A 18 17.24 5.85 7.71
C PRO A 18 18.40 4.84 7.65
N SER A 19 19.52 5.22 7.06
CA SER A 19 20.71 4.35 6.97
C SER A 19 21.35 4.05 8.33
N SER A 20 21.05 4.85 9.35
CA SER A 20 21.58 4.73 10.71
C SER A 20 20.85 3.72 11.61
N LEU A 21 19.88 2.95 11.09
CA LEU A 21 19.28 1.86 11.88
C LEU A 21 20.33 0.79 12.23
N LEU A 22 20.31 0.37 13.49
CA LEU A 22 21.00 -0.83 13.97
C LEU A 22 20.10 -2.06 13.83
N HIS A 23 20.70 -3.25 13.92
CA HIS A 23 19.97 -4.53 13.85
C HIS A 23 18.87 -4.60 14.90
N GLY A 24 17.64 -4.92 14.46
CA GLY A 24 16.47 -4.99 15.33
C GLY A 24 15.86 -3.64 15.71
N GLU A 25 16.42 -2.51 15.27
CA GLU A 25 15.78 -1.20 15.45
C GLU A 25 14.57 -1.01 14.53
N LEU A 26 13.68 -0.13 14.97
CA LEU A 26 12.47 0.28 14.26
C LEU A 26 12.54 1.77 13.94
N ALA A 27 12.00 2.15 12.78
CA ALA A 27 11.77 3.56 12.45
C ALA A 27 10.39 3.77 11.85
N ILE A 28 9.76 4.90 12.17
CA ILE A 28 8.45 5.28 11.67
C ILE A 28 8.61 6.56 10.84
N ASN A 29 8.16 6.54 9.59
CA ASN A 29 7.83 7.76 8.87
C ASN A 29 6.32 8.00 8.98
N TYR A 30 5.93 8.92 9.86
CA TYR A 30 4.51 9.18 10.14
C TYR A 30 3.86 10.10 9.12
N ALA A 31 4.63 10.78 8.26
CA ALA A 31 4.09 11.53 7.13
C ALA A 31 3.63 10.58 6.01
N ASP A 32 4.43 9.55 5.73
CA ASP A 32 4.17 8.57 4.66
C ASP A 32 3.42 7.32 5.15
N GLY A 33 3.32 7.11 6.47
CA GLY A 33 2.68 5.90 7.04
C GLY A 33 3.51 4.63 6.80
N VAL A 34 4.84 4.75 6.84
CA VAL A 34 5.78 3.66 6.59
C VAL A 34 6.52 3.29 7.88
N LEU A 35 6.59 2.01 8.18
CA LEU A 35 7.44 1.43 9.22
C LEU A 35 8.65 0.75 8.58
N TYR A 36 9.83 0.98 9.14
CA TYR A 36 11.08 0.36 8.74
C TYR A 36 11.62 -0.52 9.86
N TYR A 37 12.25 -1.63 9.51
CA TYR A 37 13.05 -2.43 10.44
C TYR A 37 14.33 -2.92 9.77
N LYS A 38 15.40 -3.07 10.55
CA LYS A 38 16.65 -3.66 10.06
C LYS A 38 16.81 -5.11 10.49
N ASP A 39 16.91 -6.00 9.52
CA ASP A 39 17.05 -7.44 9.77
C ASP A 39 18.49 -7.84 10.07
N GLY A 40 18.68 -9.08 10.53
CA GLY A 40 19.99 -9.65 10.90
C GLY A 40 21.00 -9.73 9.74
N SER A 41 20.54 -9.62 8.50
CA SER A 41 21.34 -9.58 7.27
C SER A 41 21.78 -8.16 6.89
N ASN A 42 21.61 -7.19 7.79
CA ASN A 42 21.93 -5.77 7.58
C ASN A 42 21.09 -5.10 6.46
N VAL A 43 19.91 -5.63 6.12
CA VAL A 43 18.98 -5.03 5.15
C VAL A 43 17.86 -4.29 5.89
N ILE A 44 17.48 -3.11 5.39
CA ILE A 44 16.31 -2.39 5.90
C ILE A 44 15.10 -2.81 5.08
N LYS A 45 14.08 -3.34 5.75
CA LYS A 45 12.77 -3.66 5.17
C LYS A 45 11.76 -2.58 5.54
N SER A 46 10.73 -2.44 4.72
CA SER A 46 9.65 -1.49 4.93
C SER A 46 8.28 -2.16 4.89
N PHE A 47 7.35 -1.62 5.66
CA PHE A 47 5.92 -1.93 5.66
C PHE A 47 5.18 -0.60 5.52
N ALA A 48 4.37 -0.44 4.47
CA ALA A 48 3.62 0.78 4.24
C ALA A 48 2.12 0.51 4.40
N LEU A 49 1.42 1.40 5.11
CA LEU A 49 -0.02 1.30 5.36
C LEU A 49 -0.85 2.03 4.30
N ARG A 50 -0.38 2.09 3.06
CA ARG A 50 -1.10 2.77 1.98
C ARG A 50 -1.09 1.93 0.72
N ASP A 51 -2.30 1.72 0.21
CA ASP A 51 -2.50 1.47 -1.19
C ASP A 51 -3.45 2.58 -1.68
N GLU A 52 -2.94 3.47 -2.53
CA GLU A 52 -3.75 4.52 -3.14
C GLU A 52 -4.57 3.92 -4.27
N VAL A 53 -5.89 4.05 -4.19
CA VAL A 53 -6.79 3.50 -5.21
C VAL A 53 -6.97 4.50 -6.34
N VAL A 54 -6.78 4.04 -7.58
CA VAL A 54 -7.07 4.82 -8.78
C VAL A 54 -8.04 4.05 -9.65
N GLU A 55 -9.10 4.72 -10.09
CA GLU A 55 -10.20 4.12 -10.84
C GLU A 55 -10.15 4.52 -12.32
N TYR A 56 -10.31 3.54 -13.20
CA TYR A 56 -10.43 3.71 -14.63
C TYR A 56 -11.60 2.89 -15.16
N GLN A 57 -12.11 3.25 -16.34
CA GLN A 57 -13.20 2.50 -16.96
C GLN A 57 -12.77 1.06 -17.29
N ALA A 58 -11.65 0.89 -17.99
CA ALA A 58 -11.12 -0.41 -18.40
C ALA A 58 -9.60 -0.49 -18.19
N THR A 59 -9.05 -1.71 -18.22
CA THR A 59 -7.60 -1.96 -18.12
C THR A 59 -6.81 -1.29 -19.26
N SER A 60 -7.41 -1.14 -20.44
CA SER A 60 -6.84 -0.41 -21.58
C SER A 60 -6.61 1.08 -21.30
N ASN A 61 -7.28 1.64 -20.28
CA ASN A 61 -7.12 3.03 -19.85
C ASN A 61 -6.06 3.19 -18.75
N PHE A 62 -5.47 2.10 -18.26
CA PHE A 62 -4.38 2.19 -17.29
C PHE A 62 -3.15 2.85 -17.94
N PRO A 63 -2.34 3.59 -17.16
CA PRO A 63 -1.08 4.11 -17.67
C PRO A 63 -0.16 2.97 -18.13
N ALA A 64 0.71 3.24 -19.11
CA ALA A 64 1.64 2.21 -19.61
C ALA A 64 2.60 1.69 -18.53
N THR A 65 2.94 2.56 -17.56
CA THR A 65 3.74 2.23 -16.38
C THR A 65 2.98 2.62 -15.13
N GLY A 66 2.66 1.64 -14.28
CA GLY A 66 1.99 1.87 -13.00
C GLY A 66 2.95 2.14 -11.84
N SER A 67 2.36 2.31 -10.66
CA SER A 67 3.05 2.44 -9.36
C SER A 67 2.75 1.22 -8.50
N THR A 68 3.78 0.63 -7.90
CA THR A 68 3.65 -0.53 -6.98
C THR A 68 2.87 -0.21 -5.70
N SER A 69 2.69 1.08 -5.40
CA SER A 69 1.96 1.61 -4.24
C SER A 69 0.50 1.96 -4.54
N MET A 70 0.01 1.65 -5.75
CA MET A 70 -1.36 1.93 -6.18
C MET A 70 -2.12 0.65 -6.55
N LEU A 71 -3.41 0.63 -6.24
CA LEU A 71 -4.39 -0.36 -6.68
C LEU A 71 -5.22 0.25 -7.80
N TYR A 72 -5.16 -0.39 -8.95
CA TYR A 72 -5.83 0.06 -10.15
C TYR A 72 -7.15 -0.67 -10.30
N LEU A 73 -8.23 0.09 -10.37
CA LEU A 73 -9.59 -0.42 -10.49
C LEU A 73 -10.07 -0.28 -11.93
N ALA A 74 -10.46 -1.39 -12.55
CA ALA A 74 -11.23 -1.37 -13.80
C ALA A 74 -12.72 -1.51 -13.45
N THR A 75 -13.49 -0.44 -13.62
CA THR A 75 -14.90 -0.39 -13.19
C THR A 75 -15.83 -1.20 -14.08
N ASP A 76 -15.57 -1.28 -15.39
CA ASP A 76 -16.32 -2.11 -16.34
C ASP A 76 -16.23 -3.61 -15.97
N ALA A 77 -15.02 -4.08 -15.67
CA ALA A 77 -14.77 -5.47 -15.31
C ALA A 77 -14.98 -5.74 -13.80
N SER A 78 -15.17 -4.71 -12.97
CA SER A 78 -15.20 -4.80 -11.51
C SER A 78 -14.00 -5.56 -10.93
N ARG A 79 -12.79 -5.28 -11.44
CA ARG A 79 -11.55 -5.97 -11.04
C ARG A 79 -10.46 -5.00 -10.59
N ALA A 80 -9.71 -5.43 -9.59
CA ALA A 80 -8.60 -4.71 -9.02
C ALA A 80 -7.28 -5.32 -9.50
N TYR A 81 -6.31 -4.48 -9.80
CA TYR A 81 -5.02 -4.85 -10.35
C TYR A 81 -3.89 -4.14 -9.60
N ARG A 82 -2.72 -4.77 -9.57
CA ARG A 82 -1.51 -4.19 -9.01
C ARG A 82 -0.36 -4.22 -10.01
N TRP A 83 0.37 -3.11 -10.10
CA TRP A 83 1.58 -3.04 -10.91
C TRP A 83 2.73 -3.77 -10.23
N THR A 84 3.37 -4.70 -10.94
CA THR A 84 4.48 -5.51 -10.42
C THR A 84 5.86 -4.92 -10.73
N GLY A 85 5.91 -3.83 -11.50
CA GLY A 85 7.15 -3.29 -12.08
C GLY A 85 7.25 -3.51 -13.59
N SER A 86 6.46 -4.42 -14.15
CA SER A 86 6.47 -4.73 -15.58
C SER A 86 5.08 -4.99 -16.17
N GLU A 87 4.11 -5.39 -15.34
CA GLU A 87 2.76 -5.69 -15.79
C GLU A 87 1.72 -5.43 -14.69
N TYR A 88 0.46 -5.35 -15.10
CA TYR A 88 -0.70 -5.31 -14.21
C TYR A 88 -1.19 -6.71 -13.94
N VAL A 89 -1.09 -7.14 -12.68
CA VAL A 89 -1.61 -8.44 -12.24
C VAL A 89 -2.91 -8.22 -11.49
N GLU A 90 -3.94 -9.00 -11.85
CA GLU A 90 -5.22 -8.98 -11.15
C GLU A 90 -5.04 -9.49 -9.71
N VAL A 91 -5.56 -8.75 -8.74
CA VAL A 91 -5.52 -9.12 -7.31
C VAL A 91 -6.88 -9.56 -6.78
N GLY A 92 -7.96 -9.32 -7.53
CA GLY A 92 -9.29 -9.81 -7.21
C GLY A 92 -10.43 -8.93 -7.72
N PRO A 93 -11.68 -9.28 -7.37
CA PRO A 93 -12.84 -8.43 -7.64
C PRO A 93 -12.82 -7.14 -6.79
N THR A 94 -13.50 -6.10 -7.28
CA THR A 94 -13.65 -4.81 -6.58
C THR A 94 -14.91 -4.74 -5.72
N SER A 95 -15.78 -5.73 -5.86
CA SER A 95 -17.03 -5.83 -5.09
C SER A 95 -16.80 -6.51 -3.75
N LEU A 96 -17.07 -5.77 -2.68
CA LEU A 96 -17.51 -6.37 -1.41
C LEU A 96 -18.92 -6.91 -1.64
N SER A 97 -19.12 -8.21 -1.42
CA SER A 97 -20.46 -8.73 -1.13
C SER A 97 -20.89 -8.16 0.23
N GLY A 98 -21.49 -6.98 0.21
CA GLY A 98 -22.19 -6.35 1.32
C GLY A 98 -23.60 -6.06 0.84
N GLY A 99 -24.58 -6.68 1.49
CA GLY A 99 -25.95 -6.90 0.99
C GLY A 99 -26.64 -5.69 0.37
N SER A 100 -27.56 -5.99 -0.55
CA SER A 100 -28.60 -5.08 -1.00
C SER A 100 -29.14 -4.24 0.15
N SER A 101 -29.21 -2.92 -0.05
CA SER A 101 -30.48 -2.20 -0.15
C SER A 101 -30.25 -0.72 -0.36
N GLY A 102 -30.79 -0.21 -1.47
CA GLY A 102 -31.47 1.08 -1.53
C GLY A 102 -30.66 2.36 -1.33
N GLY A 103 -30.71 3.22 -2.36
CA GLY A 103 -30.69 4.66 -2.15
C GLY A 103 -29.34 5.32 -2.37
N SER A 104 -29.26 6.00 -3.52
CA SER A 104 -28.29 6.99 -3.91
C SER A 104 -27.62 7.73 -2.74
N SER A 105 -26.31 7.60 -2.62
CA SER A 105 -25.45 8.72 -2.25
C SER A 105 -24.02 8.39 -2.63
N ALA A 106 -23.41 9.30 -3.39
CA ALA A 106 -21.97 9.34 -3.61
C ALA A 106 -21.30 9.48 -2.24
N GLY A 107 -20.84 8.36 -1.71
CA GLY A 107 -20.15 8.26 -0.43
C GLY A 107 -19.07 7.23 -0.57
N SER A 108 -17.83 7.68 -0.41
CA SER A 108 -16.59 6.92 -0.51
C SER A 108 -16.75 5.48 -0.03
N ARG A 109 -16.84 4.54 -0.99
CA ARG A 109 -16.86 3.11 -0.70
C ARG A 109 -15.41 2.73 -0.39
N ALA A 110 -15.02 2.78 0.88
CA ALA A 110 -13.71 2.31 1.29
C ALA A 110 -13.56 0.85 0.83
N LEU A 111 -12.61 0.61 -0.08
CA LEU A 111 -12.20 -0.74 -0.45
C LEU A 111 -11.47 -1.36 0.73
N THR A 112 -12.19 -2.19 1.49
CA THR A 112 -11.56 -3.03 2.51
C THR A 112 -10.84 -4.18 1.80
N PHE A 113 -9.56 -4.00 1.53
CA PHE A 113 -8.69 -5.08 1.07
C PHE A 113 -8.40 -5.99 2.27
N LEU A 114 -9.04 -7.17 2.33
CA LEU A 114 -8.70 -8.18 3.33
C LEU A 114 -7.39 -8.84 2.88
N LEU A 115 -6.24 -8.28 3.30
CA LEU A 115 -4.96 -8.98 3.16
C LEU A 115 -5.03 -10.26 4.00
N ARG A 116 -4.94 -11.39 3.31
CA ARG A 116 -4.64 -12.71 3.88
C ARG A 116 -3.14 -12.97 3.76
#